data_AF-A0A0X3UVZ9-F1
#
_entry.id   AF-A0A0X3UVZ9-F1
#
_cell.length_a   1.000
_cell.length_b   1.000
_cell.length_c   1.000
_cell.angle_alpha   90.00
_cell.angle_beta   90.00
_cell.angle_gamma   90.00
#
_symmetry.space_group_name_H-M   'P 1'
#
loop_
_entity.id
_entity.type
_entity.pdbx_description
1 polymer ?
#
loop_
_entity_poly.entity_id
_entity_poly.type
_entity_poly.pdbx_seq_one_letter_code
_entity_poly.pdbx_strand_id
1 'polypeptide(L)'
;MEKTDISLPARWRAAYKSALALLDSDQPYSDPSDPIARARQQRARTDTRRWIRTQKALASAGNLSLVQRLFVAQIPDNWREIDFRRRRRQRARNE
;
A
#
# COMPACT_ATOMS: atom_id res chain seq x y z
N MET A 1 23.04 26.68 1.31
CA MET A 1 22.23 25.65 1.99
C MET A 1 20.95 25.47 1.18
N GLU A 2 20.92 24.49 0.28
CA GLU A 2 19.65 24.06 -0.30
C GLU A 2 18.75 23.62 0.85
N LYS A 3 17.56 24.22 0.95
CA LYS A 3 16.48 23.69 1.79
C LYS A 3 16.17 22.32 1.21
N THR A 4 16.78 21.27 1.76
CA THR A 4 16.41 19.90 1.42
C THR A 4 14.96 19.77 1.88
N ASP A 5 14.03 19.91 0.94
CA ASP A 5 12.61 19.82 1.21
C ASP A 5 12.33 18.37 1.62
N ILE A 6 12.31 18.15 2.94
CA ILE A 6 12.15 16.83 3.57
C ILE A 6 10.70 16.33 3.40
N SER A 7 9.82 17.14 2.80
CA SER A 7 8.41 16.85 2.69
C SER A 7 8.12 15.99 1.44
N LEU A 8 7.65 14.77 1.68
CA LEU A 8 7.17 13.91 0.59
C LEU A 8 5.93 14.55 -0.06
N PRO A 9 5.81 14.51 -1.40
CA PRO A 9 4.63 14.99 -2.11
C PRO A 9 3.35 14.39 -1.51
N ALA A 10 2.28 15.18 -1.40
CA ALA A 10 1.02 14.74 -0.78
C ALA A 10 0.48 13.45 -1.41
N ARG A 11 0.57 13.33 -2.75
CA ARG A 11 0.19 12.11 -3.49
C ARG A 11 1.02 10.89 -3.09
N TRP A 12 2.32 11.07 -2.85
CA TRP A 12 3.21 10.00 -2.42
C TRP A 12 2.86 9.56 -0.99
N ARG A 13 2.62 10.52 -0.08
CA ARG A 13 2.18 10.23 1.29
C ARG A 13 0.84 9.48 1.32
N ALA A 14 -0.12 9.85 0.47
CA ALA A 14 -1.40 9.15 0.37
C ALA A 14 -1.24 7.70 -0.11
N ALA A 15 -0.38 7.47 -1.11
CA ALA A 15 -0.07 6.13 -1.59
C ALA A 15 0.63 5.28 -0.50
N TYR A 16 1.57 5.86 0.23
CA TYR A 16 2.22 5.20 1.37
C TYR A 16 1.22 4.82 2.47
N LYS A 17 0.33 5.73 2.87
CA LYS A 17 -0.74 5.42 3.84
C LYS A 17 -1.66 4.30 3.35
N SER A 18 -1.99 4.29 2.05
CA SER A 18 -2.80 3.22 1.46
C SER A 18 -2.07 1.87 1.47
N ALA A 19 -0.76 1.88 1.25
CA ALA A 19 0.10 0.69 1.36
C ALA A 19 0.14 0.16 2.80
N LEU A 20 0.29 1.03 3.80
CA LEU A 20 0.21 0.63 5.20
C LEU A 20 -1.18 0.08 5.53
N ALA A 21 -2.26 0.79 5.15
CA ALA A 21 -3.62 0.35 5.41
C ALA A 21 -3.92 -1.03 4.81
N LEU A 22 -3.42 -1.32 3.61
CA LEU A 22 -3.51 -2.65 2.98
C LEU A 22 -2.88 -3.75 3.84
N LEU A 23 -1.82 -3.42 4.59
CA LEU A 23 -1.05 -4.35 5.41
C LEU A 23 -1.47 -4.37 6.88
N ASP A 24 -2.19 -3.35 7.37
CA ASP A 24 -2.50 -3.14 8.78
C ASP A 24 -3.98 -3.40 9.09
N SER A 25 -4.90 -3.04 8.20
CA SER A 25 -6.34 -3.11 8.48
C SER A 25 -6.98 -4.45 8.11
N ASP A 26 -7.60 -5.09 9.10
CA ASP A 26 -8.54 -6.22 8.93
C ASP A 26 -10.00 -5.71 8.77
N GLN A 27 -10.23 -4.40 8.56
CA GLN A 27 -11.58 -3.85 8.44
C GLN A 27 -12.35 -4.52 7.29
N PRO A 28 -13.67 -4.71 7.45
CA PRO A 28 -14.52 -5.12 6.35
C PRO A 28 -14.42 -4.05 5.26
N TYR A 29 -13.74 -4.44 4.19
CA TYR A 29 -13.49 -3.61 3.05
C TYR A 29 -14.79 -3.57 2.25
N SER A 30 -15.53 -2.48 2.45
CA SER A 30 -16.82 -2.15 1.83
C SER A 30 -18.02 -2.97 2.28
N ASP A 31 -19.16 -2.28 2.32
CA ASP A 31 -20.49 -2.90 2.44
C ASP A 31 -20.67 -3.89 1.27
N PRO A 32 -20.93 -5.19 1.55
CA PRO A 32 -21.03 -6.22 0.51
C PRO A 32 -22.17 -5.96 -0.49
N SER A 33 -23.11 -5.08 -0.15
CA SER A 33 -24.28 -4.75 -0.96
C SER A 33 -24.00 -3.85 -2.17
N ASP A 34 -22.92 -3.05 -2.19
CA ASP A 34 -22.62 -2.11 -3.29
C ASP A 34 -21.56 -2.68 -4.28
N PRO A 35 -21.95 -3.06 -5.52
CA PRO A 35 -21.01 -3.57 -6.53
C PRO A 35 -20.02 -2.52 -7.04
N ILE A 36 -20.39 -1.23 -7.07
CA ILE A 36 -19.52 -0.14 -7.53
C ILE A 36 -18.45 0.15 -6.47
N ALA A 37 -18.84 0.16 -5.19
CA ALA A 37 -17.89 0.29 -4.09
C ALA A 37 -16.84 -0.85 -4.11
N ARG A 38 -17.29 -2.09 -4.34
CA ARG A 38 -16.40 -3.26 -4.50
C ARG A 38 -15.43 -3.08 -5.66
N ALA A 39 -15.90 -2.66 -6.83
CA ALA A 39 -15.05 -2.46 -8.01
C ALA A 39 -13.99 -1.37 -7.78
N ARG A 40 -14.38 -0.21 -7.21
CA ARG A 40 -13.45 0.88 -6.88
C ARG A 40 -12.36 0.42 -5.92
N GLN A 41 -12.74 -0.36 -4.91
CA GLN A 41 -11.81 -0.87 -3.93
C GLN A 41 -10.85 -1.91 -4.50
N GLN A 42 -11.32 -2.81 -5.36
CA GLN A 42 -10.45 -3.77 -6.05
C GLN A 42 -9.41 -3.06 -6.92
N ARG A 43 -9.81 -1.99 -7.63
CA ARG A 43 -8.89 -1.13 -8.38
C ARG A 43 -7.86 -0.48 -7.45
N ALA A 44 -8.32 0.19 -6.39
CA ALA A 44 -7.44 0.83 -5.41
C ALA A 44 -6.42 -0.14 -4.79
N ARG A 45 -6.81 -1.39 -4.48
CA ARG A 45 -5.89 -2.43 -4.01
C ARG A 45 -4.87 -2.81 -5.07
N THR A 46 -5.31 -3.00 -6.30
CA THR A 46 -4.43 -3.36 -7.42
C THR A 46 -3.39 -2.26 -7.65
N ASP A 47 -3.81 -1.00 -7.63
CA ASP A 47 -2.93 0.16 -7.75
C ASP A 47 -1.95 0.25 -6.58
N THR A 48 -2.42 0.01 -5.36
CA THR A 48 -1.57 0.01 -4.15
C THR A 48 -0.51 -1.10 -4.22
N ARG A 49 -0.87 -2.32 -4.61
CA ARG A 49 0.09 -3.43 -4.82
C ARG A 49 1.12 -3.10 -5.90
N ARG A 50 0.66 -2.49 -7.00
CA ARG A 50 1.53 -2.05 -8.09
C ARG A 50 2.51 -1.00 -7.58
N TRP A 51 2.02 -0.03 -6.82
CA TRP A 51 2.82 1.02 -6.22
C TRP A 51 3.90 0.46 -5.29
N ILE A 52 3.55 -0.45 -4.35
CA ILE A 52 4.53 -1.09 -3.45
C ILE A 52 5.64 -1.78 -4.25
N ARG A 53 5.27 -2.55 -5.28
CA ARG A 53 6.24 -3.24 -6.14
C ARG A 53 7.18 -2.25 -6.83
N THR A 54 6.63 -1.19 -7.42
CA THR A 54 7.41 -0.15 -8.10
C THR A 54 8.34 0.55 -7.12
N GLN A 55 7.87 0.93 -5.94
CA GLN A 55 8.71 1.61 -4.95
C GLN A 55 9.84 0.70 -4.44
N LYS A 56 9.58 -0.58 -4.17
CA LYS A 56 10.63 -1.55 -3.79
C LYS A 56 11.68 -1.73 -4.89
N ALA A 57 11.26 -1.81 -6.16
CA ALA A 57 12.17 -1.89 -7.30
C ALA A 57 13.02 -0.61 -7.43
N LEU A 58 12.40 0.58 -7.33
CA LEU A 58 13.10 1.85 -7.37
C LEU A 58 14.06 2.02 -6.19
N ALA A 59 13.70 1.53 -5.00
CA ALA A 59 14.57 1.54 -3.83
C ALA A 59 15.83 0.69 -4.05
N SER A 60 15.66 -0.53 -4.59
CA SER A 60 16.76 -1.44 -4.91
C SER A 60 17.68 -0.88 -6.00
N ALA A 61 17.12 -0.13 -6.96
CA ALA A 61 17.88 0.50 -8.04
C ALA A 61 18.58 1.80 -7.62
N GLY A 62 18.38 2.27 -6.38
CA GLY A 62 18.95 3.55 -5.91
C GLY A 62 18.23 4.80 -6.47
N ASN A 63 17.10 4.63 -7.16
CA ASN A 63 16.37 5.69 -7.87
C ASN A 63 15.36 6.45 -6.99
N LEU A 64 15.40 6.23 -5.67
CA LEU A 64 14.56 6.94 -4.71
C LEU A 64 15.40 7.94 -3.90
N SER A 65 14.78 9.05 -3.51
CA SER A 65 15.39 9.95 -2.53
C SER A 65 15.63 9.23 -1.20
N LEU A 66 16.55 9.74 -0.38
CA LEU A 66 16.85 9.15 0.92
C LEU A 66 15.58 9.01 1.78
N VAL A 67 14.76 10.06 1.81
CA VAL A 67 13.49 10.06 2.54
C VAL A 67 12.57 8.97 2.00
N GLN A 68 12.36 8.90 0.69
CA GLN A 68 11.51 7.85 0.09
C GLN A 68 12.00 6.44 0.42
N ARG A 69 13.31 6.20 0.39
CA ARG A 69 13.90 4.91 0.78
C ARG A 69 13.58 4.53 2.23
N LEU A 70 13.72 5.47 3.17
CA LEU A 70 13.41 5.23 4.59
C LEU A 70 11.94 4.84 4.80
N PHE A 71 11.01 5.45 4.07
CA PHE A 71 9.60 5.07 4.14
C PHE A 71 9.32 3.71 3.46
N VAL A 72 9.92 3.43 2.30
CA VAL A 72 9.75 2.14 1.61
C VAL A 72 10.36 0.98 2.40
N ALA A 73 11.42 1.24 3.17
CA ALA A 73 12.03 0.27 4.07
C ALA A 73 11.09 -0.18 5.21
N GLN A 74 10.15 0.67 5.63
CA GLN A 74 9.14 0.31 6.64
C GLN A 74 8.10 -0.68 6.11
N ILE A 75 7.96 -0.82 4.78
CA ILE A 75 7.08 -1.82 4.18
C ILE A 75 7.78 -3.18 4.25
N PRO A 76 7.20 -4.20 4.90
CA PRO A 76 7.81 -5.54 4.98
C PRO A 76 8.05 -6.16 3.60
N ASP A 77 9.14 -6.91 3.43
CA ASP A 77 9.41 -7.60 2.16
C ASP A 77 8.41 -8.74 1.88
N ASN A 78 7.89 -9.35 2.94
CA ASN A 78 6.82 -10.36 2.88
C ASN A 78 5.40 -9.76 2.74
N TRP A 79 5.27 -8.50 2.33
CA TRP A 79 3.97 -7.82 2.20
C TRP A 79 2.93 -8.59 1.37
N ARG A 80 3.37 -9.34 0.35
CA ARG A 80 2.49 -10.19 -0.48
C ARG A 80 1.82 -11.28 0.35
N GLU A 81 2.59 -11.91 1.22
CA GLU A 81 2.11 -12.96 2.09
C GLU A 81 1.16 -12.40 3.15
N ILE A 82 1.49 -11.23 3.71
CA ILE A 82 0.61 -10.51 4.65
C ILE A 82 -0.75 -10.22 3.98
N ASP A 83 -0.76 -9.63 2.78
CA ASP A 83 -2.00 -9.36 2.02
C ASP A 83 -2.76 -10.66 1.69
N PHE A 84 -2.07 -11.73 1.30
CA PHE A 84 -2.69 -13.03 1.02
C PHE A 84 -3.35 -13.67 2.25
N ARG A 85 -2.62 -13.75 3.37
CA ARG A 85 -3.13 -14.30 4.64
C ARG A 85 -4.35 -13.51 5.13
N ARG A 86 -4.35 -12.18 4.96
CA ARG A 86 -5.51 -11.33 5.28
C ARG A 86 -6.71 -11.62 4.39
N ARG A 87 -6.52 -11.74 3.07
CA ARG A 87 -7.62 -12.10 2.14
C ARG A 87 -8.26 -13.45 2.51
N ARG A 88 -7.45 -14.41 2.94
CA ARG A 88 -7.94 -15.72 3.41
C ARG A 88 -8.79 -15.57 4.68
N ARG A 89 -8.31 -14.82 5.67
CA ARG A 89 -9.05 -14.53 6.91
C ARG A 89 -10.36 -13.80 6.67
N GLN A 90 -10.42 -12.86 5.72
CA GLN A 90 -11.65 -12.14 5.39
C GLN A 90 -12.71 -13.04 4.75
N ARG A 91 -12.30 -13.96 3.86
CA ARG A 91 -13.24 -14.91 3.25
C ARG A 91 -13.86 -15.84 4.29
N ALA A 92 -13.04 -16.38 5.19
CA ALA A 92 -13.50 -17.25 6.26
C ALA A 92 -14.40 -16.57 7.31
N ARG A 93 -14.50 -15.23 7.32
CA ARG A 93 -15.44 -14.47 8.17
C ARG A 93 -16.76 -14.15 7.49
N ASN A 94 -16.78 -14.17 6.16
CA ASN A 94 -17.96 -13.85 5.34
C ASN A 94 -18.70 -15.12 4.90
N GLU A 95 -18.07 -16.28 5.02
CA GLU A 95 -18.67 -17.63 4.97
C GLU A 95 -19.28 -17.99 6.34
#